data_AF-A0A8M8V682-F1
#
_entry.id   AF-A0A8M8V682-F1
#
_cell.length_a   1.000
_cell.length_b   1.000
_cell.length_c   1.000
_cell.angle_alpha   90.00
_cell.angle_beta   90.00
_cell.angle_gamma   90.00
#
_symmetry.space_group_name_H-M   'P 1'
#
loop_
_entity.id
_entity.type
_entity.pdbx_description
1 polymer ?
#
loop_
_entity_poly.entity_id
_entity_poly.type
_entity_poly.pdbx_seq_one_letter_code
_entity_poly.pdbx_strand_id
1 'polypeptide(L)'
;MENSASAVAPLLLRNFLTSIFILADKSLFSLSQKYKLLQLLRSFLVSSFLFFLSLLPAFFSSLNPSLEPHHHSFNSARDDTYSGTGVGTDAAGRGKGGGSGVSRALSQLLLIMNDIPVSSRKYEVVRSLAEKLIDENLLQDNRALREVNCAVLSTAFATSLSQLEAEQRRTGDGVVVGGAEESDSYVCNRVSRLILGVKYFGRRAWCYAKSRSDPSRSGRSAEKLAAELLWLAQKMAASGCAEEAVCKWASASNLALLALSAEPRLQGSLVKVSAFLIKEAKEMGKDNGNGDETDSPFEQQHIRHTKMKLLMSWLPLLCRANNGTDAPILSLGERAELERTLEEIIATLDEEEQEWVLSLWLHHFTYCPASDWPNLRLCYTRWYNASRASLMQSIEETP
;
A
#
# COMPACT_ATOMS: atom_id res chain seq x y z
N MET A 1 13.68 42.49 28.96
CA MET A 1 12.58 42.59 29.95
C MET A 1 11.47 43.29 29.18
N GLU A 2 10.33 42.73 28.80
CA GLU A 2 9.47 41.67 29.30
C GLU A 2 8.98 40.85 28.09
N ASN A 3 9.00 39.52 28.11
CA ASN A 3 8.27 38.67 27.11
C ASN A 3 8.31 37.17 27.48
N SER A 4 9.11 36.76 28.46
CA SER A 4 9.18 35.38 28.93
C SER A 4 8.04 34.98 29.88
N ALA A 5 7.30 35.95 30.45
CA ALA A 5 6.23 35.66 31.41
C ALA A 5 4.90 35.21 30.75
N SER A 6 4.59 35.67 29.52
CA SER A 6 3.29 35.36 28.89
C SER A 6 3.24 33.98 28.21
N ALA A 7 4.39 33.44 27.79
CA ALA A 7 4.46 32.11 27.17
C ALA A 7 4.41 30.95 28.19
N VAL A 8 4.84 31.20 29.44
CA VAL A 8 4.95 30.16 30.49
C VAL A 8 3.64 30.00 31.27
N ALA A 9 2.87 31.08 31.43
CA ALA A 9 1.57 31.07 32.12
C ALA A 9 0.55 30.04 31.57
N PRO A 10 0.32 29.90 30.25
CA PRO A 10 -0.63 28.91 29.73
C PRO A 10 -0.18 27.47 29.91
N LEU A 11 1.14 27.21 29.90
CA LEU A 11 1.69 25.88 30.14
C LEU A 11 1.58 25.47 31.61
N LEU A 12 1.81 26.41 32.53
CA LEU A 12 1.63 26.17 33.97
C LEU A 12 0.15 25.97 34.32
N LEU A 13 -0.75 26.76 33.75
CA LEU A 13 -2.20 26.60 33.93
C LEU A 13 -2.67 25.23 33.41
N ARG A 14 -2.23 24.84 32.20
CA ARG A 14 -2.51 23.52 31.61
C ARG A 14 -2.02 22.40 32.53
N ASN A 15 -0.77 22.48 33.00
CA ASN A 15 -0.18 21.46 33.84
C ASN A 15 -0.83 21.37 35.23
N PHE A 16 -1.26 22.50 35.80
CA PHE A 16 -1.98 22.54 37.08
C PHE A 16 -3.39 21.95 36.95
N LEU A 17 -4.13 22.32 35.91
CA LEU A 17 -5.46 21.78 35.63
C LEU A 17 -5.42 20.27 35.36
N THR A 18 -4.47 19.79 34.55
CA THR A 18 -4.30 18.35 34.31
C THR A 18 -3.93 17.60 35.58
N SER A 19 -3.10 18.19 36.46
CA SER A 19 -2.70 17.55 37.71
C SER A 19 -3.86 17.44 38.71
N ILE A 20 -4.66 18.50 38.88
CA ILE A 20 -5.87 18.46 39.72
C ILE A 20 -6.86 17.42 39.19
N PHE A 21 -7.04 17.37 37.87
CA PHE A 21 -7.99 16.45 37.25
C PHE A 21 -7.55 14.99 37.37
N ILE A 22 -6.26 14.69 37.18
CA ILE A 22 -5.70 13.34 37.37
C ILE A 22 -5.75 12.91 38.84
N LEU A 23 -5.54 13.84 39.79
CA LEU A 23 -5.61 13.53 41.22
C LEU A 23 -7.06 13.29 41.68
N ALA A 24 -8.01 14.08 41.18
CA ALA A 24 -9.44 13.92 41.45
C ALA A 24 -10.05 12.70 40.73
N ASP A 25 -9.46 12.25 39.61
CA ASP A 25 -9.94 11.08 38.89
C ASP A 25 -9.82 9.79 39.73
N LYS A 26 -8.81 9.69 40.60
CA LYS A 26 -8.65 8.54 41.51
C LYS A 26 -9.72 8.50 42.61
N SER A 27 -10.14 9.65 43.14
CA SER A 27 -11.21 9.72 44.16
C SER A 27 -12.61 9.59 43.54
N LEU A 28 -12.81 10.08 42.32
CA LEU A 28 -14.04 9.87 41.56
C LEU A 28 -14.17 8.43 41.05
N PHE A 29 -13.07 7.77 40.70
CA PHE A 29 -13.05 6.35 40.30
C PHE A 29 -13.59 5.46 41.42
N SER A 30 -13.12 5.66 42.66
CA SER A 30 -13.54 4.83 43.81
C SER A 30 -15.00 5.05 44.21
N LEU A 31 -15.55 6.26 44.04
CA LEU A 31 -16.98 6.54 44.27
C LEU A 31 -17.89 6.05 43.13
N SER A 32 -17.41 6.11 41.87
CA SER A 32 -18.19 5.75 40.68
C SER A 32 -18.52 4.27 40.55
N GLN A 33 -17.75 3.39 41.22
CA GLN A 33 -17.94 1.95 41.16
C GLN A 33 -19.23 1.47 41.84
N LYS A 34 -19.85 2.30 42.70
CA LYS A 34 -21.08 1.96 43.44
C LYS A 34 -22.38 2.44 42.77
N TYR A 35 -22.35 3.41 41.84
CA TYR A 35 -23.57 3.98 41.25
C TYR A 35 -23.40 4.36 39.77
N LYS A 36 -24.21 3.76 38.87
CA LYS A 36 -24.18 3.98 37.41
C LYS A 36 -24.28 5.45 36.98
N LEU A 37 -25.02 6.27 37.72
CA LEU A 37 -25.24 7.68 37.41
C LEU A 37 -23.95 8.51 37.62
N LEU A 38 -23.13 8.15 38.62
CA LEU A 38 -21.84 8.78 38.84
C LEU A 38 -20.82 8.43 37.74
N GLN A 39 -20.93 7.26 37.13
CA GLN A 39 -20.05 6.86 36.03
C GLN A 39 -20.34 7.69 34.75
N LEU A 40 -21.61 7.96 34.47
CA LEU A 40 -22.01 8.86 33.39
C LEU A 40 -21.58 10.31 33.68
N LEU A 41 -21.78 10.79 34.91
CA LEU A 41 -21.34 12.12 35.32
C LEU A 41 -19.81 12.27 35.20
N ARG A 42 -19.05 11.23 35.57
CA ARG A 42 -17.60 11.19 35.41
C ARG A 42 -17.19 11.22 33.93
N SER A 43 -17.81 10.40 33.09
CA SER A 43 -17.53 10.40 31.64
C SER A 43 -17.85 11.75 31.01
N PHE A 44 -18.92 12.40 31.45
CA PHE A 44 -19.30 13.74 30.99
C PHE A 44 -18.29 14.80 31.44
N LEU A 45 -17.86 14.79 32.70
CA LEU A 45 -16.88 15.73 33.24
C LEU A 45 -15.50 15.56 32.58
N VAL A 46 -15.04 14.33 32.34
CA VAL A 46 -13.77 14.05 31.65
C VAL A 46 -13.81 14.52 30.20
N SER A 47 -14.89 14.19 29.48
CA SER A 47 -15.05 14.61 28.08
C SER A 47 -15.14 16.13 27.95
N SER A 48 -15.93 16.77 28.83
CA SER A 48 -16.06 18.23 28.89
C SER A 48 -14.74 18.92 29.22
N PHE A 49 -13.97 18.41 30.20
CA PHE A 49 -12.66 18.94 30.54
C PHE A 49 -11.65 18.84 29.39
N LEU A 50 -11.59 17.70 28.70
CA LEU A 50 -10.74 17.51 27.52
C LEU A 50 -11.15 18.42 26.36
N PHE A 51 -12.46 18.61 26.17
CA PHE A 51 -13.00 19.56 25.21
C PHE A 51 -12.55 20.99 25.51
N PHE A 52 -12.68 21.47 26.76
CA PHE A 52 -12.19 22.80 27.13
C PHE A 52 -10.67 22.95 27.05
N LEU A 53 -9.89 21.90 27.37
CA LEU A 53 -8.44 21.88 27.16
C LEU A 53 -8.07 22.00 25.67
N SER A 54 -8.86 21.40 24.77
CA SER A 54 -8.66 21.50 23.32
C SER A 54 -8.99 22.89 22.75
N LEU A 55 -9.79 23.68 23.47
CA LEU A 55 -10.14 25.06 23.12
C LEU A 55 -9.10 26.09 23.61
N LEU A 56 -8.25 25.73 24.57
CA LEU A 56 -7.22 26.64 25.09
C LEU A 56 -6.27 27.17 23.99
N PRO A 57 -5.73 26.34 23.06
CA PRO A 57 -4.89 26.83 21.97
C PRO A 57 -5.60 27.87 21.10
N ALA A 58 -6.89 27.68 20.79
CA ALA A 58 -7.68 28.62 20.00
C ALA A 58 -7.91 29.96 20.73
N PHE A 59 -8.17 29.90 22.05
CA PHE A 59 -8.29 31.09 22.90
C PHE A 59 -6.97 31.87 23.03
N PHE A 60 -5.82 31.20 23.05
CA PHE A 60 -4.52 31.87 23.11
C PHE A 60 -4.03 32.35 21.73
N SER A 61 -4.41 31.68 20.64
CA SER A 61 -4.15 32.14 19.27
C SER A 61 -4.92 33.40 18.91
N SER A 62 -6.13 33.62 19.45
CA SER A 62 -6.87 34.87 19.24
C SER A 62 -6.23 36.09 19.90
N LEU A 63 -5.28 35.88 20.82
CA LEU A 63 -4.57 36.96 21.51
C LEU A 63 -3.28 37.40 20.79
N ASN A 64 -2.89 36.75 19.69
CA ASN A 64 -1.65 37.07 18.99
C ASN A 64 -1.78 36.99 17.46
N PRO A 65 -2.10 38.11 16.77
CA PRO A 65 -2.17 38.16 15.32
C PRO A 65 -0.83 38.63 14.76
N SER A 66 -0.05 37.74 14.14
CA SER A 66 1.02 38.19 13.24
C SER A 66 1.48 37.11 12.25
N LEU A 67 1.33 37.48 10.97
CA LEU A 67 2.03 37.07 9.74
C LEU A 67 1.39 36.04 8.79
N GLU A 68 1.17 36.53 7.56
CA GLU A 68 0.35 36.05 6.44
C GLU A 68 1.05 35.06 5.45
N PRO A 69 0.30 34.50 4.47
CA PRO A 69 0.67 33.36 3.61
C PRO A 69 1.00 33.73 2.14
N HIS A 70 1.63 32.79 1.39
CA HIS A 70 1.78 32.90 -0.07
C HIS A 70 1.10 31.75 -0.83
N HIS A 71 0.16 32.13 -1.71
CA HIS A 71 -0.57 31.33 -2.70
C HIS A 71 0.28 31.05 -3.95
N HIS A 72 0.08 29.89 -4.61
CA HIS A 72 0.22 29.79 -6.08
C HIS A 72 -0.78 28.82 -6.72
N SER A 73 -1.21 29.25 -7.92
CA SER A 73 -2.40 28.92 -8.71
C SER A 73 -2.27 27.66 -9.58
N PHE A 74 -3.41 26.98 -9.76
CA PHE A 74 -3.72 26.03 -10.84
C PHE A 74 -3.61 26.71 -12.22
N ASN A 75 -3.22 25.95 -13.26
CA ASN A 75 -3.63 26.21 -14.65
C ASN A 75 -3.68 24.91 -15.46
N SER A 76 -4.81 24.69 -16.13
CA SER A 76 -5.10 23.59 -17.05
C SER A 76 -4.97 24.09 -18.48
N ALA A 77 -4.29 23.35 -19.37
CA ALA A 77 -4.38 23.57 -20.81
C ALA A 77 -4.41 22.22 -21.53
N ARG A 78 -5.58 21.91 -22.10
CA ARG A 78 -5.79 20.98 -23.21
C ARG A 78 -5.09 21.53 -24.44
N ASP A 79 -4.47 20.68 -25.24
CA ASP A 79 -4.17 21.01 -26.63
C ASP A 79 -4.45 19.79 -27.53
N ASP A 80 -5.49 19.93 -28.35
CA ASP A 80 -5.77 19.12 -29.53
C ASP A 80 -5.00 19.75 -30.69
N THR A 81 -4.24 18.99 -31.50
CA THR A 81 -4.06 19.30 -32.94
C THR A 81 -3.53 18.08 -33.71
N TYR A 82 -4.37 17.56 -34.60
CA TYR A 82 -3.99 16.83 -35.80
C TYR A 82 -3.29 17.78 -36.79
N SER A 83 -2.12 17.43 -37.33
CA SER A 83 -1.64 17.79 -38.68
C SER A 83 -0.31 17.09 -39.00
N GLY A 84 -0.18 16.62 -40.23
CA GLY A 84 0.87 15.71 -40.68
C GLY A 84 2.07 16.36 -41.40
N THR A 85 3.00 15.47 -41.76
CA THR A 85 4.02 15.52 -42.84
C THR A 85 5.03 16.67 -42.86
N GLY A 86 6.32 16.30 -42.83
CA GLY A 86 7.40 17.15 -43.33
C GLY A 86 8.79 16.70 -42.88
N VAL A 87 9.55 16.12 -43.79
CA VAL A 87 10.95 15.69 -43.66
C VAL A 87 11.89 16.90 -43.46
N GLY A 88 12.95 16.72 -42.68
CA GLY A 88 14.09 17.64 -42.62
C GLY A 88 15.13 17.20 -41.60
N THR A 89 16.20 16.59 -42.08
CA THR A 89 17.46 16.38 -41.36
C THR A 89 18.10 17.72 -41.00
N ASP A 90 18.66 17.84 -39.79
CA ASP A 90 20.08 18.18 -39.59
C ASP A 90 20.42 18.27 -38.09
N ALA A 91 21.64 17.84 -37.78
CA ALA A 91 22.17 17.59 -36.46
C ALA A 91 22.84 18.83 -35.83
N ALA A 92 22.63 19.02 -34.52
CA ALA A 92 23.66 19.51 -33.59
C ALA A 92 23.15 19.31 -32.15
N GLY A 93 23.99 18.73 -31.29
CA GLY A 93 23.59 18.16 -30.02
C GLY A 93 23.46 19.14 -28.85
N ARG A 94 22.59 18.78 -27.90
CA ARG A 94 22.96 18.44 -26.51
C ARG A 94 21.72 18.03 -25.71
N GLY A 95 21.70 16.76 -25.29
CA GLY A 95 21.27 16.38 -23.94
C GLY A 95 19.81 16.00 -23.70
N LYS A 96 19.60 14.68 -23.56
CA LYS A 96 18.64 14.00 -22.64
C LYS A 96 17.26 13.64 -23.21
N GLY A 97 17.12 12.36 -23.60
CA GLY A 97 15.86 11.61 -23.37
C GLY A 97 15.01 11.20 -24.58
N GLY A 98 15.52 11.25 -25.81
CA GLY A 98 14.77 10.74 -26.97
C GLY A 98 14.90 9.23 -27.10
N GLY A 99 13.99 8.45 -26.53
CA GLY A 99 13.98 6.99 -26.67
C GLY A 99 14.00 6.52 -28.13
N SER A 100 14.55 5.32 -28.37
CA SER A 100 14.56 4.64 -29.67
C SER A 100 13.16 4.63 -30.30
N GLY A 101 13.08 4.57 -31.63
CA GLY A 101 11.80 4.38 -32.34
C GLY A 101 11.01 3.19 -31.80
N VAL A 102 11.72 2.12 -31.41
CA VAL A 102 11.14 0.92 -30.81
C VAL A 102 10.51 1.21 -29.45
N SER A 103 11.21 1.95 -28.56
CA SER A 103 10.69 2.27 -27.23
C SER A 103 9.46 3.17 -27.33
N ARG A 104 9.48 4.17 -28.22
CA ARG A 104 8.32 5.06 -28.45
C ARG A 104 7.12 4.30 -28.98
N ALA A 105 7.31 3.40 -29.94
CA ALA A 105 6.22 2.60 -30.51
C ALA A 105 5.59 1.68 -29.44
N LEU A 106 6.40 0.96 -28.65
CA LEU A 106 5.89 0.11 -27.58
C LEU A 106 5.19 0.91 -26.48
N SER A 107 5.76 2.03 -26.03
CA SER A 107 5.12 2.90 -25.04
C SER A 107 3.75 3.40 -25.52
N GLN A 108 3.65 3.78 -26.80
CA GLN A 108 2.38 4.21 -27.39
C GLN A 108 1.35 3.06 -27.41
N LEU A 109 1.75 1.84 -27.78
CA LEU A 109 0.84 0.69 -27.76
C LEU A 109 0.32 0.37 -26.36
N LEU A 110 1.19 0.37 -25.34
CA LEU A 110 0.78 0.11 -23.96
C LEU A 110 -0.13 1.21 -23.40
N LEU A 111 0.14 2.48 -23.75
CA LEU A 111 -0.71 3.60 -23.36
C LEU A 111 -2.09 3.50 -24.01
N ILE A 112 -2.15 3.20 -25.31
CA ILE A 112 -3.42 2.98 -26.03
C ILE A 112 -4.19 1.79 -25.45
N MET A 113 -3.50 0.68 -25.15
CA MET A 113 -4.13 -0.52 -24.57
C MET A 113 -4.86 -0.21 -23.26
N ASN A 114 -4.23 0.60 -22.40
CA ASN A 114 -4.79 1.00 -21.12
C ASN A 114 -6.10 1.81 -21.28
N ASP A 115 -6.22 2.60 -22.35
CA ASP A 115 -7.40 3.43 -22.63
C ASP A 115 -8.58 2.70 -23.28
N ILE A 116 -8.31 1.61 -24.01
CA ILE A 116 -9.36 0.87 -24.72
C ILE A 116 -10.09 -0.09 -23.75
N PRO A 117 -11.43 -0.08 -23.68
CA PRO A 117 -12.16 -1.04 -22.85
C PRO A 117 -12.01 -2.47 -23.38
N VAL A 118 -11.98 -3.48 -22.49
CA VAL A 118 -11.83 -4.91 -22.86
C VAL A 118 -12.95 -5.39 -23.79
N SER A 119 -14.14 -4.77 -23.74
CA SER A 119 -15.26 -5.09 -24.64
C SER A 119 -15.01 -4.71 -26.10
N SER A 120 -14.00 -3.88 -26.38
CA SER A 120 -13.64 -3.52 -27.75
C SER A 120 -12.67 -4.53 -28.34
N ARG A 121 -12.99 -5.07 -29.53
CA ARG A 121 -12.06 -5.90 -30.31
C ARG A 121 -10.71 -5.21 -30.58
N LYS A 122 -10.67 -3.88 -30.56
CA LYS A 122 -9.42 -3.10 -30.69
C LYS A 122 -8.44 -3.39 -29.55
N TYR A 123 -8.93 -3.70 -28.35
CA TYR A 123 -8.10 -4.04 -27.20
C TYR A 123 -7.27 -5.29 -27.50
N GLU A 124 -7.90 -6.36 -27.99
CA GLU A 124 -7.22 -7.61 -28.35
C GLU A 124 -6.19 -7.41 -29.47
N VAL A 125 -6.51 -6.58 -30.47
CA VAL A 125 -5.59 -6.25 -31.57
C VAL A 125 -4.36 -5.51 -31.05
N VAL A 126 -4.53 -4.49 -30.22
CA VAL A 126 -3.40 -3.71 -29.68
C VAL A 126 -2.59 -4.56 -28.68
N ARG A 127 -3.26 -5.35 -27.83
CA ARG A 127 -2.60 -6.24 -26.86
C ARG A 127 -1.77 -7.32 -27.56
N SER A 128 -2.33 -8.00 -28.55
CA SER A 128 -1.62 -9.04 -29.31
C SER A 128 -0.45 -8.45 -30.12
N LEU A 129 -0.58 -7.23 -30.64
CA LEU A 129 0.53 -6.54 -31.29
C LEU A 129 1.64 -6.18 -30.29
N ALA A 130 1.29 -5.64 -29.12
CA ALA A 130 2.27 -5.34 -28.07
C ALA A 130 2.98 -6.61 -27.60
N GLU A 131 2.24 -7.69 -27.35
CA GLU A 131 2.77 -8.99 -26.98
C GLU A 131 3.73 -9.55 -28.03
N LYS A 132 3.33 -9.56 -29.30
CA LYS A 132 4.18 -9.99 -30.40
C LYS A 132 5.51 -9.23 -30.45
N LEU A 133 5.47 -7.89 -30.35
CA LEU A 133 6.68 -7.07 -30.40
C LEU A 133 7.59 -7.29 -29.17
N ILE A 134 7.01 -7.46 -27.98
CA ILE A 134 7.76 -7.80 -26.77
C ILE A 134 8.45 -9.16 -26.96
N ASP A 135 7.71 -10.17 -27.42
CA ASP A 135 8.22 -11.52 -27.59
C ASP A 135 9.27 -11.60 -28.71
N GLU A 136 9.09 -10.87 -29.82
CA GLU A 136 10.09 -10.74 -30.89
C GLU A 136 11.39 -10.09 -30.38
N ASN A 137 11.30 -9.08 -29.52
CA ASN A 137 12.46 -8.46 -28.89
C ASN A 137 13.20 -9.46 -27.98
N LEU A 138 12.48 -10.35 -27.30
CA LEU A 138 13.07 -11.40 -26.46
C LEU A 138 13.74 -12.49 -27.31
N LEU A 139 13.13 -12.88 -28.44
CA LEU A 139 13.68 -13.88 -29.36
C LEU A 139 15.01 -13.47 -30.02
N GLN A 140 15.24 -12.17 -30.18
CA GLN A 140 16.49 -11.66 -30.75
C GLN A 140 17.69 -11.73 -29.80
N ASP A 141 17.46 -12.09 -28.53
CA ASP A 141 18.45 -12.18 -27.45
C ASP A 141 19.43 -11.00 -27.36
N ASN A 142 18.95 -9.81 -27.72
CA ASN A 142 19.72 -8.58 -27.70
C ASN A 142 19.47 -7.83 -26.38
N ARG A 143 20.54 -7.63 -25.60
CA ARG A 143 20.49 -6.90 -24.32
C ARG A 143 19.80 -5.54 -24.44
N ALA A 144 20.08 -4.77 -25.48
CA ALA A 144 19.49 -3.44 -25.66
C ALA A 144 17.96 -3.50 -25.88
N LEU A 145 17.46 -4.52 -26.59
CA LEU A 145 16.03 -4.71 -26.79
C LEU A 145 15.34 -5.18 -25.51
N ARG A 146 16.02 -6.02 -24.72
CA ARG A 146 15.56 -6.44 -23.39
C ARG A 146 15.44 -5.25 -22.43
N GLU A 147 16.44 -4.37 -22.41
CA GLU A 147 16.42 -3.13 -21.63
C GLU A 147 15.29 -2.19 -22.08
N VAL A 148 15.03 -2.08 -23.39
CA VAL A 148 13.87 -1.34 -23.92
C VAL A 148 12.55 -1.94 -23.43
N ASN A 149 12.37 -3.26 -23.52
CA ASN A 149 11.17 -3.94 -23.01
C ASN A 149 10.99 -3.61 -21.52
N CYS A 150 12.04 -3.76 -20.71
CA CYS A 150 11.98 -3.51 -19.28
C CYS A 150 11.61 -2.07 -18.93
N ALA A 151 12.27 -1.08 -19.56
CA ALA A 151 11.97 0.33 -19.30
C ALA A 151 10.50 0.69 -19.65
N VAL A 152 10.01 0.19 -20.79
CA VAL A 152 8.66 0.48 -21.27
C VAL A 152 7.61 -0.24 -20.42
N LEU A 153 7.81 -1.53 -20.12
CA LEU A 153 6.91 -2.31 -19.27
C LEU A 153 6.86 -1.77 -17.84
N SER A 154 8.01 -1.38 -17.27
CA SER A 154 8.09 -0.76 -15.95
C SER A 154 7.29 0.54 -15.87
N THR A 155 7.42 1.39 -16.89
CA THR A 155 6.66 2.65 -16.97
C THR A 155 5.16 2.38 -17.10
N ALA A 156 4.77 1.42 -17.94
CA ALA A 156 3.38 1.01 -18.07
C ALA A 156 2.82 0.42 -16.76
N PHE A 157 3.58 -0.42 -16.08
CA PHE A 157 3.20 -1.00 -14.78
C PHE A 157 2.96 0.08 -13.74
N ALA A 158 3.88 1.03 -13.60
CA ALA A 158 3.73 2.16 -12.68
C ALA A 158 2.49 3.02 -13.00
N THR A 159 2.19 3.20 -14.29
CA THR A 159 1.03 3.97 -14.75
C THR A 159 -0.28 3.25 -14.44
N SER A 160 -0.39 1.96 -14.78
CA SER A 160 -1.58 1.15 -14.49
C SER A 160 -1.81 1.01 -12.98
N LEU A 161 -0.73 0.91 -12.19
CA LEU A 161 -0.79 0.86 -10.73
C LEU A 161 -1.35 2.15 -10.14
N SER A 162 -0.84 3.30 -10.58
CA SER A 162 -1.31 4.62 -10.13
C SER A 162 -2.76 4.88 -10.52
N GLN A 163 -3.17 4.45 -11.71
CA GLN A 163 -4.55 4.57 -12.15
C GLN A 163 -5.49 3.67 -11.36
N LEU A 164 -5.10 2.43 -11.08
CA LEU A 164 -5.89 1.53 -10.25
C LEU A 164 -6.10 2.09 -8.84
N GLU A 165 -5.05 2.66 -8.24
CA GLU A 165 -5.14 3.32 -6.96
C GLU A 165 -6.08 4.54 -7.00
N ALA A 166 -6.02 5.35 -8.07
CA ALA A 166 -6.92 6.48 -8.27
C ALA A 166 -8.38 6.04 -8.46
N GLU A 167 -8.65 4.98 -9.21
CA GLU A 167 -10.00 4.44 -9.36
C GLU A 167 -10.56 3.91 -8.04
N GLN A 168 -9.75 3.22 -7.23
CA GLN A 168 -10.18 2.76 -5.90
C GLN A 168 -10.49 3.91 -4.93
N ARG A 169 -9.76 5.02 -5.00
CA ARG A 169 -10.11 6.22 -4.24
C ARG A 169 -11.44 6.80 -4.67
N ARG A 170 -11.69 6.91 -5.98
CA ARG A 170 -12.95 7.46 -6.53
C ARG A 170 -14.18 6.63 -6.13
N THR A 171 -14.08 5.31 -6.19
CA THR A 171 -15.16 4.42 -5.72
C THR A 171 -15.43 4.59 -4.22
N GLY A 172 -14.41 4.93 -3.44
CA GLY A 172 -14.53 5.22 -2.01
C GLY A 172 -15.11 6.61 -1.66
N ASP A 173 -15.00 7.59 -2.56
CA ASP A 173 -15.30 9.01 -2.34
C ASP A 173 -16.68 9.46 -2.88
N GLY A 174 -17.44 8.56 -3.54
CA GLY A 174 -18.81 8.80 -4.00
C GLY A 174 -19.88 8.93 -2.89
N VAL A 175 -19.48 9.35 -1.69
CA VAL A 175 -20.34 9.60 -0.54
C VAL A 175 -19.98 10.97 0.02
N VAL A 176 -20.68 12.01 -0.47
CA VAL A 176 -20.82 13.26 0.30
C VAL A 176 -21.66 12.91 1.53
N VAL A 177 -20.97 12.63 2.63
CA VAL A 177 -21.48 12.90 3.98
C VAL A 177 -20.54 13.94 4.54
N GLY A 178 -21.07 15.15 4.70
CA GLY A 178 -20.31 16.29 5.21
C GLY A 178 -19.70 16.02 6.58
N GLY A 179 -18.55 16.64 6.80
CA GLY A 179 -17.95 16.85 8.12
C GLY A 179 -17.03 15.73 8.58
N ALA A 180 -15.77 15.78 8.16
CA ALA A 180 -14.63 15.40 9.00
C ALA A 180 -13.37 15.96 8.36
N GLU A 181 -12.85 17.00 8.99
CA GLU A 181 -11.60 17.66 8.64
C GLU A 181 -10.44 16.66 8.69
N GLU A 182 -9.66 16.73 7.63
CA GLU A 182 -8.33 16.17 7.46
C GLU A 182 -7.43 16.74 8.57
N SER A 183 -6.92 15.88 9.45
CA SER A 183 -5.90 16.28 10.42
C SER A 183 -4.65 15.45 10.22
N ASP A 184 -3.71 16.12 9.57
CA ASP A 184 -2.27 15.92 9.60
C ASP A 184 -1.79 15.61 11.03
N SER A 185 -1.02 14.52 11.18
CA SER A 185 -0.23 14.28 12.38
C SER A 185 1.15 13.78 11.95
N TYR A 186 2.08 14.74 11.92
CA TYR A 186 3.50 14.50 11.78
C TYR A 186 4.08 13.94 13.09
N VAL A 187 4.64 12.73 12.96
CA VAL A 187 5.75 12.12 13.73
C VAL A 187 5.39 11.31 15.00
N CYS A 188 5.85 10.04 14.98
CA CYS A 188 5.85 8.92 15.96
C CYS A 188 4.55 8.06 16.04
N ASN A 189 4.49 6.75 15.75
CA ASN A 189 5.50 5.72 15.42
C ASN A 189 4.85 4.58 14.59
N ARG A 190 5.62 3.94 13.71
CA ARG A 190 5.21 3.04 12.60
C ARG A 190 4.28 1.87 12.95
N VAL A 191 4.19 1.45 14.20
CA VAL A 191 3.39 0.29 14.63
C VAL A 191 1.92 0.65 14.87
N SER A 192 1.61 1.88 15.29
CA SER A 192 0.24 2.26 15.65
C SER A 192 -0.71 2.36 14.44
N ARG A 193 -0.18 2.50 13.22
CA ARG A 193 -0.98 2.46 11.99
C ARG A 193 -1.47 1.04 11.64
N LEU A 194 -0.85 0.00 12.19
CA LEU A 194 -1.28 -1.40 11.97
C LEU A 194 -2.47 -1.80 12.84
N ILE A 195 -2.85 -0.99 13.84
CA ILE A 195 -3.86 -1.34 14.87
C ILE A 195 -5.21 -0.61 14.67
N LEU A 196 -5.34 0.29 13.69
CA LEU A 196 -6.59 1.02 13.41
C LEU A 196 -7.68 0.21 12.67
N GLY A 197 -7.75 -1.10 12.94
CA GLY A 197 -8.75 -2.04 12.42
C GLY A 197 -10.04 -2.13 13.23
N VAL A 198 -10.40 -1.14 14.07
CA VAL A 198 -11.56 -1.24 14.97
C VAL A 198 -12.85 -0.61 14.42
N LYS A 199 -12.83 0.05 13.25
CA LYS A 199 -14.03 0.73 12.69
C LYS A 199 -14.62 0.10 11.42
N TYR A 200 -14.47 -1.22 11.21
CA TYR A 200 -14.79 -1.86 9.92
C TYR A 200 -16.13 -2.60 9.79
N PHE A 201 -16.80 -2.95 10.89
CA PHE A 201 -18.09 -3.65 10.80
C PHE A 201 -19.24 -2.76 10.27
N GLY A 202 -19.14 -1.43 10.42
CA GLY A 202 -20.11 -0.50 9.83
C GLY A 202 -20.00 -0.36 8.31
N ARG A 203 -18.82 -0.61 7.72
CA ARG A 203 -18.56 -0.39 6.28
C ARG A 203 -19.02 -1.55 5.41
N ARG A 204 -18.94 -2.78 5.93
CA ARG A 204 -19.28 -4.02 5.19
C ARG A 204 -20.80 -4.18 4.98
N ALA A 205 -21.62 -3.75 5.94
CA ALA A 205 -23.08 -3.69 5.78
C ALA A 205 -23.51 -2.56 4.81
N TRP A 206 -22.73 -1.49 4.70
CA TRP A 206 -23.04 -0.33 3.86
C TRP A 206 -22.74 -0.56 2.37
N CYS A 207 -21.67 -1.30 2.03
CA CYS A 207 -21.33 -1.61 0.63
C CYS A 207 -22.30 -2.60 -0.02
N TYR A 208 -22.84 -3.57 0.73
CA TYR A 208 -23.89 -4.48 0.22
C TYR A 208 -25.21 -3.75 -0.09
N ALA A 209 -25.49 -2.63 0.58
CA ALA A 209 -26.72 -1.87 0.40
C ALA A 209 -26.73 -0.96 -0.86
N LYS A 210 -25.57 -0.70 -1.49
CA LYS A 210 -25.46 0.30 -2.59
C LYS A 210 -25.11 -0.29 -3.97
N SER A 211 -25.10 -1.61 -4.14
CA SER A 211 -24.91 -2.23 -5.47
C SER A 211 -26.22 -2.24 -6.29
N ARG A 212 -26.82 -1.07 -6.54
CA ARG A 212 -27.71 -0.86 -7.69
C ARG A 212 -27.54 0.57 -8.19
N SER A 213 -27.42 0.66 -9.52
CA SER A 213 -27.36 1.84 -10.40
C SER A 213 -26.13 2.74 -10.29
N ASP A 214 -25.19 2.58 -11.23
CA ASP A 214 -24.97 3.61 -12.26
C ASP A 214 -24.28 3.04 -13.52
N PRO A 215 -24.97 2.94 -14.67
CA PRO A 215 -24.38 2.49 -15.92
C PRO A 215 -24.06 3.70 -16.82
N SER A 216 -23.08 4.53 -16.48
CA SER A 216 -22.32 5.29 -17.48
C SER A 216 -21.13 6.03 -16.88
N ARG A 217 -20.02 6.03 -17.64
CA ARG A 217 -18.89 6.98 -17.58
C ARG A 217 -17.64 6.59 -16.77
N SER A 218 -17.06 5.43 -17.10
CA SER A 218 -15.62 5.26 -17.31
C SER A 218 -15.41 3.91 -17.99
N GLY A 219 -14.84 3.85 -19.19
CA GLY A 219 -14.52 2.58 -19.86
C GLY A 219 -13.40 1.78 -19.18
N ARG A 220 -12.89 2.24 -18.02
CA ARG A 220 -11.80 1.62 -17.27
C ARG A 220 -12.37 0.94 -16.02
N SER A 221 -12.48 -0.38 -16.06
CA SER A 221 -12.81 -1.17 -14.87
C SER A 221 -11.54 -1.39 -14.04
N ALA A 222 -11.66 -1.35 -12.70
CA ALA A 222 -10.54 -1.63 -11.81
C ALA A 222 -10.02 -3.07 -11.99
N GLU A 223 -10.91 -4.02 -12.31
CA GLU A 223 -10.54 -5.39 -12.62
C GLU A 223 -9.73 -5.49 -13.91
N LYS A 224 -10.04 -4.67 -14.93
CA LYS A 224 -9.21 -4.56 -16.15
C LYS A 224 -7.79 -4.15 -15.79
N LEU A 225 -7.63 -3.08 -15.00
CA LEU A 225 -6.31 -2.59 -14.61
C LEU A 225 -5.53 -3.62 -13.79
N ALA A 226 -6.19 -4.35 -12.88
CA ALA A 226 -5.56 -5.45 -12.15
C ALA A 226 -5.12 -6.61 -13.08
N ALA A 227 -5.93 -6.94 -14.09
CA ALA A 227 -5.57 -7.95 -15.09
C ALA A 227 -4.41 -7.49 -16.00
N GLU A 228 -4.37 -6.22 -16.36
CA GLU A 228 -3.24 -5.62 -17.08
C GLU A 228 -1.96 -5.62 -16.24
N LEU A 229 -2.05 -5.28 -14.95
CA LEU A 229 -0.91 -5.35 -14.03
C LEU A 229 -0.34 -6.76 -13.92
N LEU A 230 -1.19 -7.78 -13.84
CA LEU A 230 -0.74 -9.17 -13.83
C LEU A 230 0.02 -9.51 -15.13
N TRP A 231 -0.53 -9.14 -16.28
CA TRP A 231 0.10 -9.38 -17.58
C TRP A 231 1.42 -8.62 -17.74
N LEU A 232 1.46 -7.35 -17.32
CA LEU A 232 2.67 -6.54 -17.33
C LEU A 232 3.75 -7.17 -16.44
N ALA A 233 3.39 -7.61 -15.22
CA ALA A 233 4.32 -8.30 -14.33
C ALA A 233 4.89 -9.58 -14.97
N GLN A 234 4.05 -10.38 -15.61
CA GLN A 234 4.48 -11.59 -16.33
C GLN A 234 5.45 -11.27 -17.48
N LYS A 235 5.17 -10.21 -18.26
CA LYS A 235 6.08 -9.77 -19.32
C LYS A 235 7.37 -9.14 -18.80
N MET A 236 7.33 -8.45 -17.65
CA MET A 236 8.52 -7.96 -16.97
C MET A 236 9.40 -9.11 -16.47
N ALA A 237 8.81 -10.16 -15.91
CA ALA A 237 9.54 -11.36 -15.51
C ALA A 237 10.19 -12.07 -16.70
N ALA A 238 9.43 -12.28 -17.80
CA ALA A 238 9.98 -12.84 -19.03
C ALA A 238 11.10 -11.98 -19.65
N SER A 239 11.07 -10.66 -19.42
CA SER A 239 12.11 -9.72 -19.88
C SER A 239 13.29 -9.59 -18.92
N GLY A 240 13.30 -10.28 -17.77
CA GLY A 240 14.39 -10.22 -16.80
C GLY A 240 14.39 -8.99 -15.89
N CYS A 241 13.23 -8.34 -15.71
CA CYS A 241 13.04 -7.20 -14.80
C CYS A 241 11.89 -7.43 -13.81
N ALA A 242 11.70 -8.68 -13.38
CA ALA A 242 10.71 -9.05 -12.36
C ALA A 242 10.88 -8.24 -11.07
N GLU A 243 12.14 -8.04 -10.65
CA GLU A 243 12.51 -7.33 -9.42
C GLU A 243 11.91 -5.93 -9.36
N GLU A 244 11.91 -5.20 -10.47
CA GLU A 244 11.34 -3.86 -10.51
C GLU A 244 9.81 -3.88 -10.31
N ALA A 245 9.13 -4.89 -10.86
CA ALA A 245 7.70 -5.09 -10.64
C ALA A 245 7.41 -5.38 -9.15
N VAL A 246 8.22 -6.25 -8.53
CA VAL A 246 8.15 -6.55 -7.09
C VAL A 246 8.37 -5.28 -6.26
N CYS A 247 9.39 -4.48 -6.54
CA CYS A 247 9.66 -3.23 -5.81
C CYS A 247 8.51 -2.23 -5.91
N LYS A 248 7.91 -2.07 -7.10
CA LYS A 248 6.78 -1.15 -7.30
C LYS A 248 5.53 -1.65 -6.57
N TRP A 249 5.24 -2.94 -6.65
CA TRP A 249 4.10 -3.54 -5.94
C TRP A 249 4.29 -3.48 -4.42
N ALA A 250 5.47 -3.81 -3.91
CA ALA A 250 5.82 -3.72 -2.50
C ALA A 250 5.69 -2.28 -1.95
N SER A 251 5.91 -1.27 -2.80
CA SER A 251 5.78 0.14 -2.43
C SER A 251 4.35 0.69 -2.52
N ALA A 252 3.40 -0.07 -3.08
CA ALA A 252 2.01 0.34 -3.28
C ALA A 252 1.13 0.13 -2.03
N SER A 253 1.59 0.60 -0.88
CA SER A 253 0.92 0.38 0.42
C SER A 253 -0.47 1.02 0.52
N ASN A 254 -0.68 2.16 -0.15
CA ASN A 254 -1.98 2.82 -0.23
C ASN A 254 -3.00 1.95 -0.96
N LEU A 255 -2.64 1.43 -2.14
CA LEU A 255 -3.47 0.50 -2.88
C LEU A 255 -3.73 -0.78 -2.06
N ALA A 256 -2.71 -1.31 -1.38
CA ALA A 256 -2.86 -2.51 -0.55
C ALA A 256 -3.87 -2.30 0.60
N LEU A 257 -3.88 -1.12 1.22
CA LEU A 257 -4.88 -0.74 2.22
C LEU A 257 -6.29 -0.64 1.61
N LEU A 258 -6.42 0.03 0.46
CA LEU A 258 -7.70 0.16 -0.26
C LEU A 258 -8.24 -1.22 -0.67
N ALA A 259 -7.35 -2.15 -1.06
CA ALA A 259 -7.69 -3.50 -1.47
C ALA A 259 -8.44 -4.29 -0.39
N LEU A 260 -8.20 -4.01 0.90
CA LEU A 260 -8.94 -4.66 2.01
C LEU A 260 -10.44 -4.39 1.98
N SER A 261 -10.86 -3.35 1.25
CA SER A 261 -12.25 -2.88 1.16
C SER A 261 -12.80 -2.94 -0.25
N ALA A 262 -11.97 -3.34 -1.20
CA ALA A 262 -12.35 -3.51 -2.59
C ALA A 262 -13.46 -4.57 -2.73
N GLU A 263 -14.20 -4.50 -3.82
CA GLU A 263 -15.18 -5.52 -4.15
C GLU A 263 -14.52 -6.91 -4.26
N PRO A 264 -15.21 -8.01 -3.89
CA PRO A 264 -14.61 -9.35 -3.88
C PRO A 264 -13.97 -9.78 -5.21
N ARG A 265 -14.53 -9.32 -6.35
CA ARG A 265 -13.99 -9.59 -7.69
C ARG A 265 -12.62 -8.93 -7.87
N LEU A 266 -12.50 -7.66 -7.51
CA LEU A 266 -11.24 -6.94 -7.57
C LEU A 266 -10.24 -7.49 -6.56
N GLN A 267 -10.65 -7.82 -5.33
CA GLN A 267 -9.78 -8.50 -4.37
C GLN A 267 -9.19 -9.78 -4.96
N GLY A 268 -10.01 -10.58 -5.66
CA GLY A 268 -9.54 -11.77 -6.36
C GLY A 268 -8.46 -11.48 -7.41
N SER A 269 -8.65 -10.45 -8.22
CA SER A 269 -7.65 -10.02 -9.21
C SER A 269 -6.35 -9.56 -8.53
N LEU A 270 -6.43 -8.79 -7.44
CA LEU A 270 -5.26 -8.31 -6.70
C LEU A 270 -4.52 -9.44 -5.97
N VAL A 271 -5.24 -10.45 -5.47
CA VAL A 271 -4.63 -11.66 -4.91
C VAL A 271 -3.81 -12.39 -5.97
N LYS A 272 -4.29 -12.49 -7.22
CA LYS A 272 -3.52 -13.11 -8.32
C LYS A 272 -2.24 -12.33 -8.64
N VAL A 273 -2.29 -11.00 -8.67
CA VAL A 273 -1.11 -10.15 -8.86
C VAL A 273 -0.11 -10.36 -7.71
N SER A 274 -0.58 -10.30 -6.46
CA SER A 274 0.26 -10.55 -5.29
C SER A 274 0.86 -11.95 -5.28
N ALA A 275 0.08 -12.98 -5.61
CA ALA A 275 0.56 -14.36 -5.67
C ALA A 275 1.71 -14.52 -6.66
N PHE A 276 1.56 -13.95 -7.86
CA PHE A 276 2.63 -13.96 -8.87
C PHE A 276 3.88 -13.23 -8.36
N LEU A 277 3.74 -11.99 -7.88
CA LEU A 277 4.89 -11.17 -7.47
C LEU A 277 5.57 -11.66 -6.19
N ILE A 278 4.86 -12.37 -5.30
CA ILE A 278 5.48 -13.04 -4.15
C ILE A 278 6.35 -14.21 -4.61
N LYS A 279 5.94 -14.95 -5.64
CA LYS A 279 6.80 -16.00 -6.24
C LYS A 279 8.05 -15.38 -6.88
N GLU A 280 7.91 -14.29 -7.63
CA GLU A 280 9.06 -13.57 -8.18
C GLU A 280 9.98 -13.01 -7.07
N ALA A 281 9.42 -12.51 -5.97
CA ALA A 281 10.19 -12.01 -4.84
C ALA A 281 11.03 -13.08 -4.14
N LYS A 282 10.63 -14.36 -4.20
CA LYS A 282 11.42 -15.49 -3.67
C LYS A 282 12.70 -15.72 -4.49
N GLU A 283 12.64 -15.52 -5.81
CA GLU A 283 13.78 -15.71 -6.71
C GLU A 283 14.73 -14.50 -6.75
N MET A 284 14.29 -13.35 -6.21
CA MET A 284 15.11 -12.15 -6.05
C MET A 284 16.36 -12.43 -5.19
N GLY A 285 17.54 -12.17 -5.76
CA GLY A 285 18.86 -12.43 -5.16
C GLY A 285 19.34 -13.88 -5.24
N LYS A 286 18.69 -14.74 -6.03
CA LYS A 286 19.23 -16.06 -6.36
C LYS A 286 19.87 -15.98 -7.73
N ASP A 287 21.18 -15.86 -7.74
CA ASP A 287 21.92 -15.67 -8.98
C ASP A 287 21.79 -16.92 -9.89
N ASN A 288 21.36 -16.70 -11.13
CA ASN A 288 21.16 -17.76 -12.12
C ASN A 288 22.50 -18.18 -12.72
N GLY A 289 23.30 -18.91 -11.95
CA GLY A 289 24.23 -19.91 -12.49
C GLY A 289 25.57 -19.44 -13.08
N ASN A 290 25.99 -18.18 -12.91
CA ASN A 290 27.38 -17.79 -13.17
C ASN A 290 28.02 -17.44 -11.84
N GLY A 291 28.89 -18.32 -11.33
CA GLY A 291 29.50 -18.22 -10.01
C GLY A 291 30.52 -17.09 -9.84
N ASP A 292 30.14 -15.86 -10.14
CA ASP A 292 30.94 -14.67 -9.87
C ASP A 292 30.24 -13.80 -8.80
N GLU A 293 30.85 -13.85 -7.61
CA GLU A 293 30.87 -12.81 -6.57
C GLU A 293 29.53 -12.26 -6.04
N THR A 294 29.09 -12.87 -4.94
CA THR A 294 28.50 -12.20 -3.75
C THR A 294 27.73 -10.91 -4.03
N ASP A 295 26.39 -11.01 -4.10
CA ASP A 295 25.48 -9.87 -3.98
C ASP A 295 26.04 -8.89 -2.96
N SER A 296 26.24 -7.62 -3.36
CA SER A 296 26.79 -6.63 -2.47
C SER A 296 25.94 -6.55 -1.19
N PRO A 297 26.51 -6.28 0.00
CA PRO A 297 25.72 -6.17 1.24
C PRO A 297 24.56 -5.17 1.11
N PHE A 298 24.75 -4.13 0.29
CA PHE A 298 23.72 -3.15 -0.04
C PHE A 298 22.55 -3.75 -0.83
N GLU A 299 22.84 -4.61 -1.80
CA GLU A 299 21.84 -5.29 -2.64
C GLU A 299 21.04 -6.30 -1.83
N GLN A 300 21.71 -7.13 -1.01
CA GLN A 300 21.03 -8.04 -0.09
C GLN A 300 20.11 -7.29 0.89
N GLN A 301 20.57 -6.16 1.44
CA GLN A 301 19.75 -5.31 2.30
C GLN A 301 18.55 -4.71 1.55
N HIS A 302 18.74 -4.27 0.31
CA HIS A 302 17.66 -3.74 -0.53
C HIS A 302 16.60 -4.81 -0.86
N ILE A 303 17.03 -6.02 -1.22
CA ILE A 303 16.18 -7.17 -1.49
C ILE A 303 15.38 -7.52 -0.25
N ARG A 304 16.03 -7.60 0.90
CA ARG A 304 15.39 -7.89 2.18
C ARG A 304 14.35 -6.84 2.57
N HIS A 305 14.70 -5.57 2.46
CA HIS A 305 13.77 -4.48 2.72
C HIS A 305 12.57 -4.48 1.75
N THR A 306 12.79 -4.89 0.50
CA THR A 306 11.71 -5.07 -0.49
C THR A 306 10.79 -6.24 -0.10
N LYS A 307 11.36 -7.39 0.26
CA LYS A 307 10.61 -8.56 0.78
C LYS A 307 9.77 -8.19 2.00
N MET A 308 10.37 -7.43 2.93
CA MET A 308 9.68 -6.94 4.12
C MET A 308 8.51 -6.00 3.77
N LYS A 309 8.72 -5.00 2.91
CA LYS A 309 7.65 -4.10 2.44
C LYS A 309 6.52 -4.85 1.73
N LEU A 310 6.86 -5.84 0.92
CA LEU A 310 5.91 -6.67 0.20
C LEU A 310 4.98 -7.40 1.17
N LEU A 311 5.56 -8.10 2.16
CA LEU A 311 4.82 -8.84 3.17
C LEU A 311 3.96 -7.90 4.03
N MET A 312 4.53 -6.82 4.53
CA MET A 312 3.80 -5.87 5.38
C MET A 312 2.62 -5.18 4.67
N SER A 313 2.73 -4.97 3.36
CA SER A 313 1.66 -4.33 2.58
C SER A 313 0.58 -5.31 2.15
N TRP A 314 0.95 -6.49 1.64
CA TRP A 314 0.03 -7.35 0.89
C TRP A 314 -0.44 -8.61 1.64
N LEU A 315 0.26 -9.05 2.68
CA LEU A 315 -0.20 -10.15 3.53
C LEU A 315 -1.60 -9.91 4.14
N PRO A 316 -1.95 -8.69 4.60
CA PRO A 316 -3.31 -8.36 5.03
C PRO A 316 -4.41 -8.71 4.02
N LEU A 317 -4.15 -8.46 2.73
CA LEU A 317 -5.10 -8.78 1.65
C LEU A 317 -5.24 -10.29 1.52
N LEU A 318 -4.14 -11.04 1.56
CA LEU A 318 -4.18 -12.50 1.47
C LEU A 318 -5.02 -13.12 2.60
N CYS A 319 -4.88 -12.62 3.83
CA CYS A 319 -5.66 -13.09 4.98
C CYS A 319 -7.16 -12.76 4.87
N ARG A 320 -7.53 -11.64 4.24
CA ARG A 320 -8.90 -11.10 4.26
C ARG A 320 -9.70 -11.33 2.98
N ALA A 321 -9.04 -11.58 1.86
CA ALA A 321 -9.72 -11.83 0.60
C ALA A 321 -10.61 -13.08 0.71
N ASN A 322 -11.86 -12.95 0.29
CA ASN A 322 -12.79 -14.08 0.30
C ASN A 322 -12.40 -15.12 -0.77
N ASN A 323 -12.83 -16.37 -0.66
CA ASN A 323 -12.50 -17.46 -1.59
C ASN A 323 -13.10 -17.31 -3.02
N GLY A 324 -13.46 -16.11 -3.46
CA GLY A 324 -14.25 -15.87 -4.67
C GLY A 324 -15.76 -16.07 -4.43
N THR A 325 -16.60 -15.55 -5.32
CA THR A 325 -18.06 -15.71 -5.25
C THR A 325 -18.55 -17.00 -5.88
N ASP A 326 -17.92 -17.42 -6.98
CA ASP A 326 -18.39 -18.54 -7.83
C ASP A 326 -17.33 -19.64 -8.02
N ALA A 327 -16.04 -19.28 -7.97
CA ALA A 327 -14.90 -20.20 -8.09
C ALA A 327 -13.74 -19.73 -7.20
N PRO A 328 -12.92 -20.67 -6.67
CA PRO A 328 -11.76 -20.31 -5.87
C PRO A 328 -10.79 -19.45 -6.68
N ILE A 329 -10.37 -18.29 -6.10
CA ILE A 329 -9.42 -17.36 -6.75
C ILE A 329 -8.11 -18.04 -7.15
N LEU A 330 -7.63 -18.91 -6.25
CA LEU A 330 -6.46 -19.76 -6.39
C LEU A 330 -6.89 -21.19 -6.04
N SER A 331 -6.44 -22.17 -6.82
CA SER A 331 -6.60 -23.58 -6.52
C SER A 331 -5.93 -23.96 -5.19
N LEU A 332 -6.31 -25.10 -4.62
CA LEU A 332 -5.71 -25.58 -3.37
C LEU A 332 -4.19 -25.78 -3.48
N GLY A 333 -3.72 -26.25 -4.63
CA GLY A 333 -2.30 -26.42 -4.92
C GLY A 333 -1.55 -25.09 -4.98
N GLU A 334 -2.09 -24.09 -5.68
CA GLU A 334 -1.50 -22.74 -5.76
C GLU A 334 -1.44 -22.06 -4.39
N ARG A 335 -2.46 -22.27 -3.54
CA ARG A 335 -2.48 -21.77 -2.16
C ARG A 335 -1.37 -22.37 -1.31
N ALA A 336 -1.21 -23.69 -1.35
CA ALA A 336 -0.17 -24.39 -0.59
C ALA A 336 1.24 -24.03 -1.08
N GLU A 337 1.41 -23.82 -2.38
CA GLU A 337 2.67 -23.33 -2.94
C GLU A 337 2.99 -21.90 -2.50
N LEU A 338 1.99 -21.02 -2.50
CA LEU A 338 2.16 -19.65 -2.04
C LEU A 338 2.44 -19.59 -0.53
N GLU A 339 1.80 -20.43 0.28
CA GLU A 339 2.13 -20.57 1.71
C GLU A 339 3.60 -20.96 1.91
N ARG A 340 4.08 -21.99 1.21
CA ARG A 340 5.51 -22.38 1.25
C ARG A 340 6.43 -21.22 0.84
N THR A 341 6.06 -20.50 -0.21
CA THR A 341 6.83 -19.33 -0.69
C THR A 341 6.88 -18.22 0.36
N LEU A 342 5.76 -17.94 1.03
CA LEU A 342 5.71 -16.98 2.15
C LEU A 342 6.60 -17.43 3.31
N GLU A 343 6.55 -18.70 3.71
CA GLU A 343 7.41 -19.24 4.77
C GLU A 343 8.90 -19.10 4.43
N GLU A 344 9.28 -19.40 3.20
CA GLU A 344 10.66 -19.26 2.72
C GLU A 344 11.13 -17.80 2.73
N ILE A 345 10.30 -16.85 2.28
CA ILE A 345 10.65 -15.42 2.32
C ILE A 345 10.78 -14.95 3.77
N ILE A 346 9.85 -15.31 4.65
CA ILE A 346 9.89 -14.94 6.08
C ILE A 346 11.17 -15.48 6.74
N ALA A 347 11.58 -16.70 6.41
CA ALA A 347 12.80 -17.31 6.94
C ALA A 347 14.09 -16.56 6.55
N THR A 348 14.06 -15.72 5.51
CA THR A 348 15.21 -14.86 5.12
C THR A 348 15.33 -13.54 5.89
N LEU A 349 14.35 -13.22 6.75
CA LEU A 349 14.33 -12.00 7.56
C LEU A 349 14.98 -12.23 8.93
N ASP A 350 15.39 -11.15 9.63
CA ASP A 350 15.86 -11.25 11.03
C ASP A 350 14.70 -11.52 11.99
N GLU A 351 15.01 -11.96 13.20
CA GLU A 351 14.04 -12.32 14.24
C GLU A 351 12.98 -11.23 14.50
N GLU A 352 13.38 -9.96 14.59
CA GLU A 352 12.46 -8.83 14.81
C GLU A 352 11.52 -8.61 13.61
N GLU A 353 12.03 -8.73 12.39
CA GLU A 353 11.22 -8.57 11.19
C GLU A 353 10.26 -9.75 10.99
N GLN A 354 10.72 -10.97 11.31
CA GLN A 354 9.85 -12.15 11.37
C GLN A 354 8.71 -11.94 12.36
N GLU A 355 9.00 -11.42 13.56
CA GLU A 355 7.99 -11.09 14.57
C GLU A 355 6.94 -10.13 14.02
N TRP A 356 7.35 -9.06 13.36
CA TRP A 356 6.43 -8.06 12.80
C TRP A 356 5.50 -8.67 11.75
N VAL A 357 6.04 -9.47 10.83
CA VAL A 357 5.24 -10.14 9.79
C VAL A 357 4.29 -11.16 10.39
N LEU A 358 4.76 -11.98 11.33
CA LEU A 358 3.97 -13.03 11.97
C LEU A 358 2.87 -12.46 12.88
N SER A 359 3.15 -11.35 13.56
CA SER A 359 2.14 -10.61 14.34
C SER A 359 1.08 -9.99 13.45
N LEU A 360 1.49 -9.41 12.31
CA LEU A 360 0.57 -8.89 11.30
C LEU A 360 -0.32 -9.99 10.74
N TRP A 361 0.27 -11.12 10.36
CA TRP A 361 -0.45 -12.30 9.90
C TRP A 361 -1.49 -12.73 10.94
N LEU A 362 -1.09 -12.95 12.20
CA LEU A 362 -1.97 -13.42 13.26
C LEU A 362 -3.15 -12.47 13.49
N HIS A 363 -2.90 -11.16 13.48
CA HIS A 363 -3.96 -10.15 13.57
C HIS A 363 -4.96 -10.26 12.42
N HIS A 364 -4.49 -10.31 11.18
CA HIS A 364 -5.39 -10.35 10.02
C HIS A 364 -6.08 -11.70 9.82
N PHE A 365 -5.40 -12.80 10.14
CA PHE A 365 -5.91 -14.16 10.09
C PHE A 365 -7.07 -14.35 11.08
N THR A 366 -6.91 -13.90 12.33
CA THR A 366 -7.96 -14.03 13.37
C THR A 366 -9.13 -13.08 13.16
N TYR A 367 -8.92 -11.95 12.48
CA TYR A 367 -9.97 -10.97 12.23
C TYR A 367 -10.98 -11.41 11.16
N CYS A 368 -10.60 -12.31 10.25
CA CYS A 368 -11.46 -12.76 9.15
C CYS A 368 -12.04 -14.16 9.43
N PRO A 369 -13.28 -14.29 9.95
CA PRO A 369 -13.86 -15.61 10.24
C PRO A 369 -14.21 -16.42 8.97
N ALA A 370 -14.07 -15.82 7.78
CA ALA A 370 -14.45 -16.42 6.50
C ALA A 370 -13.25 -17.00 5.72
N SER A 371 -12.02 -16.81 6.19
CA SER A 371 -10.82 -17.29 5.51
C SER A 371 -9.85 -17.90 6.52
N ASP A 372 -9.50 -19.17 6.30
CA ASP A 372 -8.44 -19.88 7.03
C ASP A 372 -7.10 -19.84 6.27
N TRP A 373 -6.93 -18.87 5.37
CA TRP A 373 -5.78 -18.77 4.47
C TRP A 373 -5.17 -17.35 4.50
N PRO A 374 -3.83 -17.19 4.42
CA PRO A 374 -2.79 -18.24 4.43
C PRO A 374 -2.54 -18.82 5.82
N ASN A 375 -2.22 -20.10 5.90
CA ASN A 375 -1.92 -20.79 7.16
C ASN A 375 -0.42 -20.81 7.48
N LEU A 376 0.05 -19.80 8.21
CA LEU A 376 1.46 -19.69 8.62
C LEU A 376 1.74 -20.21 10.05
N ARG A 377 0.89 -21.09 10.58
CA ARG A 377 1.02 -21.62 11.96
C ARG A 377 2.37 -22.30 12.20
N LEU A 378 2.84 -23.10 11.24
CA LEU A 378 4.11 -23.80 11.36
C LEU A 378 5.30 -22.84 11.35
N CYS A 379 5.24 -21.78 10.56
CA CYS A 379 6.23 -20.70 10.56
C CYS A 379 6.24 -19.97 11.92
N TYR A 380 5.06 -19.60 12.45
CA TYR A 380 4.93 -18.97 13.76
C TYR A 380 5.52 -19.83 14.90
N THR A 381 5.19 -21.13 14.93
CA THR A 381 5.72 -22.04 15.95
C THR A 381 7.25 -22.19 15.85
N ARG A 382 7.80 -22.24 14.64
CA ARG A 382 9.25 -22.30 14.41
C ARG A 382 9.95 -21.04 14.95
N TRP A 383 9.47 -19.86 14.57
CA TRP A 383 9.98 -18.58 15.08
C TRP A 383 9.89 -18.50 16.61
N TYR A 384 8.73 -18.79 17.21
CA TYR A 384 8.54 -18.74 18.66
C TYR A 384 9.50 -19.68 19.41
N ASN A 385 9.70 -20.90 18.90
CA ASN A 385 10.62 -21.85 19.51
C ASN A 385 12.08 -21.38 19.41
N ALA A 386 12.47 -20.75 18.29
CA ALA A 386 13.79 -20.17 18.11
C ALA A 386 14.00 -19.00 19.09
N SER A 387 13.09 -18.02 19.14
CA SER A 387 13.17 -16.90 20.08
C SER A 387 13.18 -17.35 21.55
N ARG A 388 12.42 -18.40 21.90
CA ARG A 388 12.45 -18.99 23.23
C ARG A 388 13.82 -19.60 23.55
N ALA A 389 14.44 -20.28 22.60
CA ALA A 389 15.78 -20.84 22.78
C ALA A 389 16.84 -19.74 22.98
N SER A 390 16.80 -18.68 22.17
CA SER A 390 17.68 -17.50 22.31
C SER A 390 17.54 -16.84 23.68
N LEU A 391 16.30 -16.68 24.18
CA LEU A 391 16.04 -16.14 25.51
C LEU A 391 16.65 -17.02 26.62
N MET A 392 16.48 -18.34 26.55
CA MET A 392 17.04 -19.24 27.56
C MET A 392 18.58 -19.20 27.59
N GLN A 393 19.22 -19.11 26.42
CA GLN A 393 20.68 -18.96 26.32
C GLN A 393 21.17 -17.65 26.95
N SER A 394 20.45 -16.54 26.71
CA SER A 394 20.82 -15.24 27.30
C SER A 394 20.76 -15.21 28.83
N ILE A 395 19.91 -16.07 29.44
CA ILE A 395 19.77 -16.18 30.90
C ILE A 395 20.89 -17.03 31.51
N GLU A 396 21.39 -18.05 30.79
CA GLU A 396 22.51 -18.90 31.23
C GLU A 396 23.87 -18.18 31.13
N GLU A 397 24.00 -17.16 30.28
CA GLU A 397 25.24 -16.40 30.08
C GLU A 397 25.40 -15.18 31.04
N THR A 398 24.39 -14.87 31.86
CA THR A 398 24.50 -13.85 32.91
C THR A 398 24.96 -14.46 34.25
N PRO A 399 26.21 -14.20 34.70
CA PRO A 399 26.78 -14.80 35.92
C PRO A 399 26.20 -14.27 37.24
#